data_AF-A0AAV9BS60-F1
#
_entry.id   AF-A0AAV9BS60-F1
#
_cell.length_a   1.000
_cell.length_b   1.000
_cell.length_c   1.000
_cell.angle_alpha   90.00
_cell.angle_beta   90.00
_cell.angle_gamma   90.00
#
_symmetry.space_group_name_H-M   'P 1'
#
loop_
_entity.id
_entity.type
_entity.pdbx_description
1 polymer ?
#
loop_
_entity_poly.entity_id
_entity_poly.type
_entity_poly.pdbx_seq_one_letter_code
_entity_poly.pdbx_strand_id
1 'polypeptide(L)'
;MDMDGKVLFKILRKKLSLFGRWRGQRCDGDSTTWFEVRRHCRMLLKNSRGTVFEVRVGRVNNIQTHCLKMEDKSAFKVVDMGDGLLAQVGFFFSSFSSFLYWRDLSWLILRPS
;
A
#
# COMPACT_ATOMS: atom_id res chain seq x y z
N MET A 1 -3.32 -8.77 -12.63
CA MET A 1 -3.38 -9.78 -13.69
C MET A 1 -1.96 -9.92 -14.20
N ASP A 2 -1.50 -11.11 -14.58
CA ASP A 2 -0.22 -11.24 -15.27
C ASP A 2 -0.36 -10.88 -16.75
N MET A 3 0.74 -11.03 -17.52
CA MET A 3 0.76 -10.74 -18.96
C MET A 3 -0.12 -11.69 -19.77
N ASP A 4 -0.38 -12.90 -19.25
CA ASP A 4 -1.19 -13.94 -19.89
C ASP A 4 -2.69 -13.80 -19.59
N GLY A 5 -3.08 -12.76 -18.84
CA GLY A 5 -4.48 -12.54 -18.47
C GLY A 5 -4.94 -13.31 -17.23
N LYS A 6 -4.05 -14.02 -16.53
CA LYS A 6 -4.38 -14.73 -15.29
C LYS A 6 -4.60 -13.72 -14.15
N VAL A 7 -5.73 -13.85 -13.46
CA VAL A 7 -5.98 -13.06 -12.25
C VAL A 7 -5.08 -13.58 -11.13
N LEU A 8 -4.20 -12.73 -10.60
CA LEU A 8 -3.32 -13.09 -9.48
C LEU A 8 -4.00 -12.87 -8.13
N PHE A 9 -4.64 -11.71 -7.98
CA PHE A 9 -5.30 -11.29 -6.75
C PHE A 9 -6.62 -10.58 -7.04
N LYS A 10 -7.58 -10.74 -6.12
CA LYS A 10 -8.79 -9.92 -6.03
C LYS A 10 -8.65 -8.95 -4.87
N ILE A 11 -8.87 -7.66 -5.15
CA ILE A 11 -8.87 -6.60 -4.14
C ILE A 11 -10.32 -6.30 -3.78
N LEU A 12 -10.68 -6.56 -2.52
CA LEU A 12 -12.03 -6.37 -1.99
C LEU A 12 -12.04 -5.18 -1.03
N ARG A 13 -12.90 -4.20 -1.29
CA ARG A 13 -13.12 -3.05 -0.40
C ARG A 13 -14.38 -3.28 0.44
N LYS A 14 -14.28 -3.16 1.77
CA LYS A 14 -15.47 -3.23 2.63
C LYS A 14 -16.22 -1.89 2.59
N LYS A 15 -17.38 -1.87 1.92
CA LYS A 15 -18.18 -0.66 1.59
C LYS A 15 -18.63 0.18 2.81
N LEU A 16 -18.69 -0.40 4.01
CA LEU A 16 -19.23 0.23 5.24
C LEU A 16 -18.20 0.48 6.35
N SER A 17 -16.89 0.39 6.07
CA SER A 17 -15.87 0.68 7.07
C SER A 17 -15.52 2.17 7.06
N LEU A 18 -15.90 2.90 8.12
CA LEU A 18 -15.51 4.29 8.40
C LEU A 18 -13.98 4.55 8.31
N PHE A 19 -13.17 3.49 8.25
CA PHE A 19 -11.71 3.52 8.17
C PHE A 19 -11.14 2.79 6.95
N GLY A 20 -11.90 2.60 5.88
CA GLY A 20 -11.40 2.11 4.59
C GLY A 20 -10.56 0.84 4.70
N ARG A 21 -11.20 -0.32 4.87
CA ARG A 21 -10.54 -1.63 4.92
C ARG A 21 -10.53 -2.29 3.54
N TRP A 22 -9.37 -2.78 3.16
CA TRP A 22 -9.14 -3.53 1.94
C TRP A 22 -8.59 -4.92 2.25
N ARG A 23 -8.97 -5.91 1.45
CA ARG A 23 -8.46 -7.28 1.55
C ARG A 23 -8.01 -7.76 0.18
N GLY A 24 -6.88 -8.43 0.14
CA GLY A 24 -6.39 -9.16 -1.02
C GLY A 24 -6.61 -10.65 -0.83
N GLN A 25 -7.19 -11.30 -1.82
CA GLN A 25 -7.31 -12.76 -1.90
C GLN A 25 -6.57 -13.25 -3.13
N ARG A 26 -5.79 -14.31 -2.99
CA ARG A 26 -5.09 -14.95 -4.10
C ARG A 26 -6.11 -15.75 -4.92
N CYS A 27 -5.97 -15.78 -6.24
CA CYS A 27 -6.90 -16.52 -7.10
C CYS A 27 -6.47 -17.97 -7.37
N ASP A 28 -5.56 -18.52 -6.56
CA ASP A 28 -4.95 -19.86 -6.72
C ASP A 28 -5.76 -20.98 -6.04
N GLY A 29 -7.08 -20.81 -5.90
CA GLY A 29 -7.98 -21.79 -5.28
C GLY A 29 -8.14 -21.67 -3.75
N ASP A 30 -7.35 -20.83 -3.09
CA ASP A 30 -7.50 -20.55 -1.66
C ASP A 30 -8.24 -19.22 -1.43
N SER A 31 -9.39 -19.30 -0.75
CA SER A 31 -10.22 -18.12 -0.42
C SER A 31 -9.70 -17.34 0.80
N THR A 32 -8.60 -17.78 1.41
CA THR A 32 -8.02 -17.08 2.55
C THR A 32 -7.53 -15.68 2.17
N THR A 33 -7.67 -14.76 3.13
CA THR A 33 -7.15 -13.40 2.97
C THR A 33 -5.63 -13.45 2.99
N TRP A 34 -5.01 -13.06 1.89
CA TRP A 34 -3.56 -13.05 1.73
C TRP A 34 -2.93 -11.76 2.28
N PHE A 35 -3.64 -10.65 2.14
CA PHE A 35 -3.25 -9.40 2.77
C PHE A 35 -4.48 -8.59 3.21
N GLU A 36 -4.32 -7.80 4.25
CA GLU A 36 -5.32 -6.85 4.72
C GLU A 36 -4.68 -5.47 4.89
N VAL A 37 -5.29 -4.45 4.31
CA VAL A 37 -4.87 -3.06 4.46
C VAL A 37 -5.95 -2.30 5.23
N ARG A 38 -5.56 -1.61 6.30
CA ARG A 38 -6.46 -0.82 7.12
C ARG A 38 -5.91 0.59 7.26
N ARG A 39 -6.75 1.61 7.08
CA ARG A 39 -6.37 2.97 7.44
C ARG A 39 -6.26 3.04 8.95
N HIS A 40 -5.09 3.45 9.43
CA HIS A 40 -4.89 3.71 10.83
C HIS A 40 -5.26 5.17 11.14
N CYS A 41 -6.17 5.40 12.09
CA CYS A 41 -6.47 6.76 12.55
C CYS A 41 -5.40 7.27 13.51
N ARG A 42 -5.14 8.59 13.46
CA ARG A 42 -3.96 9.33 13.92
C ARG A 42 -3.58 9.23 15.42
N MET A 43 -4.20 8.34 16.19
CA MET A 43 -4.09 8.33 17.66
C MET A 43 -2.96 7.44 18.22
N LEU A 44 -2.31 6.57 17.42
CA LEU A 44 -1.32 5.61 17.96
C LEU A 44 0.14 5.81 17.51
N LEU A 45 0.44 6.68 16.54
CA LEU A 45 1.83 7.03 16.20
C LEU A 45 2.08 8.49 16.58
N LYS A 46 2.72 8.69 17.73
CA LYS A 46 2.90 9.98 18.42
C LYS A 46 3.58 11.08 17.58
N ASN A 47 4.16 10.76 16.42
CA ASN A 47 4.93 11.68 15.57
C ASN A 47 4.63 11.57 14.05
N SER A 48 3.57 10.88 13.59
CA SER A 48 3.30 10.77 12.15
C SER A 48 2.45 11.94 11.62
N ARG A 49 3.11 12.91 10.97
CA ARG A 49 2.44 13.87 10.08
C ARG A 49 2.06 13.13 8.79
N GLY A 50 0.86 12.57 8.70
CA GLY A 50 0.39 11.90 7.48
C GLY A 50 -0.74 10.91 7.67
N THR A 51 -1.21 10.33 6.57
CA THR A 51 -2.10 9.16 6.62
C THR A 51 -1.23 7.90 6.66
N VAL A 52 -1.45 7.06 7.67
CA VAL A 52 -0.76 5.77 7.83
C VAL A 52 -1.76 4.64 7.55
N PHE A 53 -1.31 3.63 6.82
CA PHE A 53 -2.04 2.39 6.63
C PHE A 53 -1.25 1.23 7.22
N GLU A 54 -1.92 0.37 7.96
CA GLU A 54 -1.38 -0.90 8.42
C GLU A 54 -1.62 -1.94 7.31
N VAL A 55 -0.58 -2.67 6.94
CA VAL A 55 -0.60 -3.72 5.93
C VAL A 55 -0.22 -5.02 6.62
N ARG A 56 -1.14 -5.98 6.66
CA ARG A 56 -0.87 -7.33 7.15
C ARG A 56 -0.74 -8.25 5.94
N VAL A 57 0.35 -9.00 5.86
CA VAL A 57 0.67 -9.92 4.77
C VAL A 57 0.90 -11.31 5.34
N GLY A 58 0.31 -12.34 4.73
CA GLY A 58 0.55 -13.74 5.09
C GLY A 58 -0.69 -14.47 5.59
N ARG A 59 -0.52 -15.77 5.86
CA ARG A 59 -1.58 -16.64 6.40
C ARG A 59 -1.62 -16.54 7.93
N VAL A 60 -2.71 -17.03 8.52
CA VAL A 60 -3.01 -17.01 9.96
C VAL A 60 -1.82 -17.40 10.86
N ASN A 61 -0.94 -18.29 10.40
CA ASN A 61 0.20 -18.79 11.18
C ASN A 61 1.53 -18.05 10.93
N ASN A 62 1.59 -17.11 9.97
CA ASN A 62 2.78 -16.33 9.65
C ASN A 62 2.34 -14.96 9.09
N ILE A 63 1.85 -14.11 9.99
CA ILE A 63 1.37 -12.76 9.66
C ILE A 63 2.53 -11.78 9.87
N GLN A 64 3.02 -11.21 8.77
CA GLN A 64 3.91 -10.06 8.80
C GLN A 64 3.06 -8.79 8.80
N THR A 65 3.41 -7.84 9.65
CA THR A 65 2.73 -6.54 9.74
C THR A 65 3.70 -5.46 9.31
N HIS A 66 3.28 -4.60 8.40
CA HIS A 66 4.04 -3.50 7.87
C HIS A 66 3.21 -2.22 7.91
N CYS A 67 3.87 -1.07 7.77
CA CYS A 67 3.25 0.23 7.74
C CYS A 67 3.50 0.91 6.40
N LEU A 68 2.42 1.32 5.72
CA LEU A 68 2.49 2.24 4.59
C LEU A 68 2.31 3.67 5.12
N LYS A 69 3.36 4.47 4.99
CA LYS A 69 3.40 5.88 5.37
C LYS A 69 3.37 6.73 4.09
N MET A 70 2.52 7.75 4.06
CA MET A 70 2.55 8.77 3.02
C MET A 70 3.31 9.99 3.56
N GLU A 71 4.41 10.36 2.90
CA GLU A 71 5.08 11.65 3.13
C GLU A 71 4.48 12.71 2.22
N ASP A 72 4.54 13.97 2.66
CA ASP A 72 3.86 15.10 2.04
C ASP A 72 4.06 15.16 0.51
N LYS A 73 2.95 15.00 -0.21
CA LYS A 73 2.72 15.19 -1.67
C LYS A 73 3.60 14.46 -2.67
N SER A 74 4.71 13.80 -2.30
CA SER A 74 5.66 13.29 -3.31
C SER A 74 6.10 11.84 -3.15
N ALA A 75 5.83 11.17 -2.01
CA ALA A 75 6.25 9.78 -1.83
C ALA A 75 5.37 8.94 -0.91
N PHE A 76 5.22 7.66 -1.25
CA PHE A 76 4.74 6.61 -0.36
C PHE A 76 5.90 5.70 0.05
N LYS A 77 5.98 5.34 1.33
CA LYS A 77 6.98 4.42 1.88
C LYS A 77 6.27 3.25 2.55
N VAL A 78 6.65 2.03 2.21
CA VAL A 78 6.33 0.83 2.97
C VAL A 78 7.50 0.55 3.89
N VAL A 79 7.26 0.56 5.19
CA VAL A 79 8.25 0.26 6.21
C VAL A 79 7.80 -0.94 7.02
N ASP A 80 8.77 -1.71 7.52
CA ASP A 80 8.51 -2.75 8.50
C ASP A 80 8.25 -2.15 9.90
N MET A 81 7.83 -2.99 10.86
CA MET A 81 7.61 -2.58 12.27
C MET A 81 8.87 -2.03 12.94
N GLY A 82 10.06 -2.44 12.49
CA GLY A 82 11.34 -1.87 12.91
C GLY A 82 11.73 -0.57 12.20
N ASP A 83 10.80 0.11 11.52
CA ASP A 83 11.05 1.28 10.65
C ASP A 83 12.05 1.02 9.49
N GLY A 84 12.36 -0.24 9.20
CA GLY A 84 13.14 -0.64 8.03
C GLY A 84 12.38 -0.37 6.73
N LEU A 85 12.97 0.38 5.80
CA LEU A 85 12.35 0.69 4.52
C LEU A 85 12.33 -0.57 3.61
N LEU A 86 11.13 -1.04 3.26
CA LEU A 86 10.92 -2.19 2.37
C LEU A 86 10.68 -1.75 0.93
N ALA A 87 9.86 -0.70 0.75
CA ALA A 87 9.58 -0.17 -0.57
C ALA A 87 9.33 1.34 -0.51
N GLN A 88 9.64 2.03 -1.60
CA GLN A 88 9.33 3.44 -1.77
C GLN A 88 8.80 3.70 -3.17
N VAL A 89 7.69 4.43 -3.24
CA VAL A 89 7.14 4.99 -4.46
C VAL A 89 7.33 6.49 -4.41
N GLY A 90 7.97 7.07 -5.42
CA GLY A 90 8.07 8.52 -5.60
C GLY A 90 7.30 9.00 -6.82
N PHE A 91 6.82 10.23 -6.78
CA PHE A 91 6.16 10.91 -7.91
C PHE A 91 6.94 12.14 -8.32
N PHE A 92 7.09 12.34 -9.64
CA PHE A 92 7.58 13.60 -10.20
C PHE A 92 6.39 14.44 -10.67
N PHE A 93 6.13 15.57 -10.00
CA PHE A 93 5.16 16.56 -10.49
C PHE A 93 5.92 17.66 -11.22
N SER A 94 6.00 17.60 -12.55
CA SER A 94 6.50 18.72 -13.34
C SER A 94 5.41 19.80 -13.44
N SER A 95 5.59 20.91 -12.72
CA SER A 95 4.73 22.08 -12.88
C SER A 95 5.20 22.86 -14.10
N PHE A 96 4.77 22.48 -15.31
CA PHE A 96 4.89 23.34 -16.49
C PHE A 96 3.59 24.11 -16.64
N SER A 97 3.70 25.44 -16.61
CA SER A 97 2.57 26.31 -16.88
C SER A 97 2.00 25.99 -18.26
N SER A 98 0.67 25.95 -18.33
CA SER A 98 -0.20 26.00 -19.50
C SER A 98 -0.60 24.74 -20.28
N PHE A 99 -0.13 23.51 -20.03
CA PHE A 99 -0.75 22.31 -20.61
C PHE A 99 -0.57 21.06 -19.73
N LEU A 100 -1.64 20.59 -19.07
CA LEU A 100 -1.64 19.42 -18.18
C LEU A 100 -1.62 18.10 -18.97
N TYR A 101 -0.45 17.67 -19.42
CA TYR A 101 -0.22 16.23 -19.66
C TYR A 101 0.15 15.58 -18.33
N TRP A 102 -0.80 14.86 -17.73
CA TRP A 102 -0.54 13.97 -16.60
C TRP A 102 0.26 12.76 -17.10
N ARG A 103 1.58 12.92 -17.27
CA ARG A 103 2.46 11.75 -17.27
C ARG A 103 2.76 11.43 -15.83
N ASP A 104 2.02 10.45 -15.28
CA ASP A 104 2.30 9.85 -13.99
C ASP A 104 3.65 9.10 -14.06
N LEU A 105 4.76 9.84 -14.01
CA LEU A 105 6.09 9.29 -13.85
C LEU A 105 6.26 8.92 -12.37
N SER A 106 5.77 7.73 -12.03
CA SER A 106 6.01 7.10 -10.74
C SER A 106 7.14 6.08 -10.86
N TRP A 107 8.03 6.04 -9.88
CA TRP A 107 9.03 4.98 -9.74
C TRP A 107 8.76 4.21 -8.45
N LEU A 108 9.03 2.90 -8.47
CA LEU A 108 8.94 2.00 -7.31
C LEU A 108 10.32 1.38 -7.10
N ILE A 109 10.94 1.64 -5.95
CA ILE A 109 12.14 0.94 -5.50
C ILE A 109 11.72 -0.09 -4.47
N LEU A 110 12.04 -1.35 -4.74
CA LEU A 110 11.91 -2.46 -3.80
C LEU A 110 13.28 -2.74 -3.19
N ARG A 111 13.35 -2.86 -1.86
CA ARG A 111 14.56 -3.34 -1.18
C ARG A 111 14.43 -4.84 -0.91
N PRO A 112 15.46 -5.64 -1.19
CA PRO A 112 15.47 -7.05 -0.78
C PRO A 112 15.47 -7.11 0.75
N SER A 113 14.59 -7.94 1.29
CA SER A 113 14.45 -8.28 2.71
C SER A 113 15.33 -9.45 3.11
#